data_AF-A0A850JH61-F1
#
_entry.id   AF-A0A850JH61-F1
#
_cell.length_a   1.000
_cell.length_b   1.000
_cell.length_c   1.000
_cell.angle_alpha   90.00
_cell.angle_beta   90.00
_cell.angle_gamma   90.00
#
_symmetry.space_group_name_H-M   'P 1'
#
loop_
_entity.id
_entity.type
_entity.pdbx_description
1 polymer ?
#
loop_
_entity_poly.entity_id
_entity_poly.type
_entity_poly.pdbx_seq_one_letter_code
_entity_poly.pdbx_strand_id
1 'polypeptide(L)'
;MQGGAEEGFGCRGDDHGVIVLQVSGAERWRIDGPTRPAPLYRDVAFDDTPPEYPIDEFTLQAGDALHVPRGWWHAAAASTGQPSLHLTCGLATHTGVDLLAWLVDDLRARDFVRADIPRLADQDAQTAWRCEVGKLLTERLNDPAVIDTYLAACDAARGPRAGFSLPHAVRERLPDDPGLPVRLMTTRAVLRCTEQAVTLEAAGQRWTLADQAAPLLEALVSGGPTTLGGLAEAANVTIDQAAELLDQLLRSGIIAVGQA
;
A
#
# COMPACT_ATOMS: atom_id res chain seq x y z
N MET A 1 -29.11 37.66 4.61
CA MET A 1 -29.19 36.19 4.68
C MET A 1 -27.93 35.63 4.07
N GLN A 2 -26.93 35.31 4.89
CA GLN A 2 -25.76 34.53 4.46
C GLN A 2 -26.24 33.07 4.35
N GLY A 3 -26.32 32.54 3.13
CA GLY A 3 -26.49 31.11 2.94
C GLY A 3 -25.24 30.43 3.48
N GLY A 4 -25.39 29.62 4.53
CA GLY A 4 -24.29 28.86 5.11
C GLY A 4 -23.72 27.93 4.04
N ALA A 5 -22.40 27.89 3.91
CA ALA A 5 -21.79 26.85 3.11
C ALA A 5 -22.05 25.51 3.81
N GLU A 6 -22.65 24.58 3.09
CA GLU A 6 -22.95 23.24 3.60
C GLU A 6 -21.66 22.43 3.73
N GLU A 7 -21.60 21.61 4.78
CA GLU A 7 -20.54 20.62 4.96
C GLU A 7 -20.68 19.55 3.86
N GLY A 8 -19.61 19.30 3.10
CA GLY A 8 -19.69 18.36 1.97
C GLY A 8 -20.01 16.91 2.39
N PHE A 9 -19.61 16.52 3.60
CA PHE A 9 -19.73 15.15 4.12
C PHE A 9 -20.21 15.05 5.57
N GLY A 10 -20.61 16.16 6.18
CA GLY A 10 -20.93 16.22 7.61
C GLY A 10 -19.71 16.00 8.54
N CYS A 11 -19.96 15.98 9.85
CA CYS A 11 -18.97 15.59 10.85
C CYS A 11 -18.79 14.08 10.91
N ARG A 12 -17.55 13.59 10.80
CA ARG A 12 -17.22 12.16 10.80
C ARG A 12 -15.88 11.88 11.48
N GLY A 13 -15.72 10.69 12.04
CA GLY A 13 -14.43 10.15 12.47
C GLY A 13 -13.94 9.06 11.50
N ASP A 14 -12.70 9.16 11.06
CA ASP A 14 -12.08 8.17 10.16
C ASP A 14 -11.33 7.08 10.95
N ASP A 15 -11.32 5.86 10.42
CA ASP A 15 -10.55 4.71 10.92
C ASP A 15 -9.06 4.73 10.52
N HIS A 16 -8.62 5.81 9.90
CA HIS A 16 -7.25 6.06 9.48
C HIS A 16 -6.90 7.54 9.69
N GLY A 17 -5.60 7.84 9.71
CA GLY A 17 -5.14 9.23 9.74
C GLY A 17 -5.18 9.81 8.33
N VAL A 18 -5.40 11.12 8.21
CA VAL A 18 -5.36 11.80 6.92
C VAL A 18 -4.47 13.04 6.97
N ILE A 19 -3.81 13.32 5.85
CA ILE A 19 -3.19 14.63 5.59
C ILE A 19 -4.03 15.33 4.55
N VAL A 20 -4.53 16.50 4.90
CA VAL A 20 -5.30 17.38 4.04
C VAL A 20 -4.37 18.48 3.54
N LEU A 21 -4.37 18.71 2.23
CA LEU A 21 -3.64 19.80 1.58
C LEU A 21 -4.65 20.74 0.92
N GLN A 22 -4.73 21.98 1.37
CA GLN A 22 -5.61 22.97 0.76
C GLN A 22 -4.94 23.49 -0.52
N VAL A 23 -5.53 23.20 -1.69
CA VAL A 23 -4.92 23.51 -3.00
C VAL A 23 -5.42 24.83 -3.56
N SER A 24 -6.70 25.14 -3.38
CA SER A 24 -7.30 26.38 -3.89
C SER A 24 -8.45 26.82 -3.01
N GLY A 25 -8.68 28.12 -2.90
CA GLY A 25 -9.74 28.68 -2.06
C GLY A 25 -9.45 28.48 -0.57
N ALA A 26 -10.52 28.47 0.22
CA ALA A 26 -10.43 28.35 1.67
C ALA A 26 -11.59 27.53 2.24
N GLU A 27 -11.28 26.69 3.22
CA GLU A 27 -12.24 25.84 3.92
C GLU A 27 -12.13 26.03 5.42
N ARG A 28 -13.28 26.13 6.07
CA ARG A 28 -13.40 26.11 7.52
C ARG A 28 -13.42 24.66 7.98
N TRP A 29 -12.51 24.33 8.87
CA TRP A 29 -12.35 23.02 9.48
C TRP A 29 -12.75 23.09 10.95
N ARG A 30 -13.59 22.15 11.36
CA ARG A 30 -13.89 21.88 12.76
C ARG A 30 -13.27 20.54 13.13
N ILE A 31 -12.53 20.49 14.23
CA ILE A 31 -11.88 19.29 14.75
C ILE A 31 -12.44 19.00 16.13
N ASP A 32 -13.02 17.82 16.30
CA ASP A 32 -13.51 17.31 17.57
C ASP A 32 -12.62 16.14 18.03
N GLY A 33 -12.60 15.87 19.34
CA GLY A 33 -11.77 14.81 19.92
C GLY A 33 -12.21 13.40 19.51
N PRO A 34 -11.38 12.37 19.73
CA PRO A 34 -11.79 11.00 19.45
C PRO A 34 -12.77 10.49 20.50
N THR A 35 -13.82 9.81 20.08
CA THR A 35 -14.70 9.01 20.95
C THR A 35 -14.09 7.64 21.24
N ARG A 36 -13.34 7.12 20.27
CA ARG A 36 -12.61 5.85 20.35
C ARG A 36 -11.15 6.10 19.99
N PRO A 37 -10.19 5.70 20.85
CA PRO A 37 -8.77 5.75 20.48
C PRO A 37 -8.48 4.75 19.36
N ALA A 38 -7.93 5.23 18.24
CA ALA A 38 -7.41 4.39 17.16
C ALA A 38 -8.42 3.32 16.62
N PRO A 39 -9.61 3.73 16.16
CA PRO A 39 -10.60 2.80 15.60
C PRO A 39 -10.09 2.06 14.37
N LEU A 40 -10.70 0.91 14.05
CA LEU A 40 -10.32 0.05 12.92
C LEU A 40 -11.43 -0.06 11.86
N TYR A 41 -11.08 -0.35 10.61
CA TYR A 41 -12.02 -0.57 9.49
C TYR A 41 -13.04 -1.70 9.70
N ARG A 42 -12.76 -2.60 10.66
CA ARG A 42 -13.67 -3.65 11.12
C ARG A 42 -13.67 -3.68 12.64
N ASP A 43 -13.90 -2.52 13.23
CA ASP A 43 -13.93 -2.39 14.67
C ASP A 43 -15.08 -3.19 15.30
N VAL A 44 -14.89 -3.55 16.56
CA VAL A 44 -15.89 -4.25 17.38
C VAL A 44 -16.90 -3.28 18.01
N ALA A 45 -16.63 -1.98 17.96
CA ALA A 45 -17.51 -0.93 18.46
C ALA A 45 -17.43 0.29 17.55
N PHE A 46 -18.58 0.90 17.29
CA PHE A 46 -18.70 2.12 16.49
C PHE A 46 -19.53 3.13 17.28
N ASP A 47 -18.98 4.33 17.44
CA ASP A 47 -19.72 5.46 17.97
C ASP A 47 -20.13 6.33 16.78
N ASP A 48 -21.43 6.50 16.56
CA ASP A 48 -21.97 7.36 15.50
C ASP A 48 -22.13 8.82 15.92
N THR A 49 -21.82 9.12 17.19
CA THR A 49 -22.07 10.44 17.78
C THR A 49 -20.76 11.18 17.99
N PRO A 50 -20.56 12.34 17.34
CA PRO A 50 -19.39 13.17 17.60
C PRO A 50 -19.42 13.73 19.03
N PRO A 51 -18.27 14.12 19.59
CA PRO A 51 -18.23 14.87 20.83
C PRO A 51 -19.09 16.14 20.77
N GLU A 52 -19.62 16.55 21.92
CA GLU A 52 -20.51 17.72 22.02
C GLU A 52 -19.79 19.04 21.69
N TYR A 53 -18.49 19.13 21.99
CA TYR A 53 -17.70 20.35 21.84
C TYR A 53 -16.49 20.12 20.94
N PRO A 54 -16.24 21.01 19.96
CA PRO A 54 -15.01 20.99 19.18
C PRO A 54 -13.80 21.30 20.04
N ILE A 55 -12.68 20.68 19.69
CA ILE A 55 -11.36 21.04 20.23
C ILE A 55 -10.88 22.32 19.58
N ASP A 56 -11.07 22.44 18.26
CA ASP A 56 -10.62 23.61 17.51
C ASP A 56 -11.47 23.86 16.25
N GLU A 57 -11.50 25.12 15.81
CA GLU A 57 -12.12 25.54 14.56
C GLU A 57 -11.28 26.63 13.90
N PHE A 58 -10.84 26.38 12.67
CA PHE A 58 -9.94 27.26 11.92
C PHE A 58 -10.23 27.22 10.43
N THR A 59 -9.59 28.10 9.66
CA THR A 59 -9.72 28.13 8.19
C THR A 59 -8.39 27.82 7.54
N LEU A 60 -8.36 26.82 6.67
CA LEU A 60 -7.21 26.54 5.82
C LEU A 60 -7.28 27.41 4.56
N GLN A 61 -6.16 28.02 4.21
CA GLN A 61 -5.95 28.76 2.95
C GLN A 61 -5.14 27.90 1.97
N ALA A 62 -5.20 28.23 0.68
CA ALA A 62 -4.37 27.57 -0.32
C ALA A 62 -2.87 27.57 0.07
N GLY A 63 -2.27 26.39 0.14
CA GLY A 63 -0.90 26.16 0.60
C GLY A 63 -0.81 25.58 2.03
N ASP A 64 -1.88 25.67 2.82
CA ASP A 64 -1.90 25.09 4.16
C ASP A 64 -2.08 23.57 4.14
N ALA A 65 -1.59 22.92 5.20
CA ALA A 65 -1.74 21.50 5.42
C ALA A 65 -2.30 21.22 6.83
N LEU A 66 -3.14 20.21 6.94
CA LEU A 66 -3.72 19.73 8.19
C LEU A 66 -3.53 18.22 8.30
N HIS A 67 -3.01 17.75 9.43
CA HIS A 67 -3.05 16.34 9.77
C HIS A 67 -4.19 16.08 10.75
N VAL A 68 -5.12 15.20 10.38
CA VAL A 68 -6.18 14.72 11.27
C VAL A 68 -5.80 13.30 11.71
N PRO A 69 -5.49 13.09 13.01
CA PRO A 69 -5.15 11.77 13.50
C PRO A 69 -6.34 10.81 13.40
N ARG A 70 -6.04 9.52 13.26
CA ARG A 70 -7.05 8.46 13.25
C ARG A 70 -8.00 8.55 14.45
N GLY A 71 -9.30 8.42 14.18
CA GLY A 71 -10.37 8.46 15.16
C GLY A 71 -10.83 9.86 15.57
N TRP A 72 -10.19 10.91 15.07
CA TRP A 72 -10.60 12.29 15.35
C TRP A 72 -11.75 12.68 14.43
N TRP A 73 -12.77 13.24 15.05
CA TRP A 73 -13.95 13.72 14.36
C TRP A 73 -13.63 15.05 13.69
N HIS A 74 -14.12 15.24 12.48
CA HIS A 74 -13.89 16.48 11.76
C HIS A 74 -15.00 16.77 10.76
N ALA A 75 -15.18 18.06 10.48
CA ALA A 75 -16.07 18.57 9.46
C ALA A 75 -15.36 19.68 8.66
N ALA A 76 -15.62 19.72 7.35
CA ALA A 76 -15.08 20.75 6.46
C ALA A 76 -16.23 21.40 5.70
N ALA A 77 -16.23 22.74 5.67
CA ALA A 77 -17.17 23.55 4.92
C ALA A 77 -16.42 24.59 4.10
N ALA A 78 -16.75 24.71 2.81
CA ALA A 78 -16.17 25.74 1.95
C ALA A 78 -16.48 27.14 2.51
N SER A 79 -15.58 28.10 2.32
CA SER A 79 -15.92 29.50 2.62
C SER A 79 -16.99 29.99 1.63
N THR A 80 -18.01 30.69 2.12
CA THR A 80 -19.17 31.07 1.30
C THR A 80 -18.78 31.88 0.07
N GLY A 81 -19.23 31.46 -1.12
CA GLY A 81 -19.18 32.25 -2.35
C GLY A 81 -17.92 32.12 -3.20
N GLN A 82 -16.99 31.21 -2.89
CA GLN A 82 -15.83 30.89 -3.74
C GLN A 82 -15.63 29.37 -3.85
N PRO A 83 -15.25 28.84 -5.03
CA PRO A 83 -14.83 27.44 -5.15
C PRO A 83 -13.62 27.14 -4.26
N SER A 84 -13.62 25.97 -3.64
CA SER A 84 -12.52 25.46 -2.81
C SER A 84 -12.14 24.04 -3.26
N LEU A 85 -10.87 23.68 -3.08
CA LEU A 85 -10.34 22.35 -3.36
C LEU A 85 -9.26 22.01 -2.34
N HIS A 86 -9.44 20.86 -1.66
CA HIS A 86 -8.39 20.19 -0.91
C HIS A 86 -8.10 18.79 -1.48
N LEU A 87 -6.92 18.27 -1.20
CA LEU A 87 -6.55 16.87 -1.43
C LEU A 87 -6.42 16.16 -0.08
N THR A 88 -7.08 15.02 0.05
CA THR A 88 -6.99 14.17 1.25
C THR A 88 -6.12 12.96 0.96
N CYS A 89 -4.98 12.88 1.64
CA CYS A 89 -4.06 11.77 1.59
C CYS A 89 -4.29 10.87 2.81
N GLY A 90 -4.99 9.75 2.60
CA GLY A 90 -5.15 8.73 3.63
C GLY A 90 -3.84 8.03 3.96
N LEU A 91 -3.54 7.92 5.25
CA LEU A 91 -2.38 7.24 5.78
C LEU A 91 -2.72 5.77 6.05
N ALA A 92 -2.03 4.86 5.37
CA ALA A 92 -2.18 3.43 5.62
C ALA A 92 -1.73 3.10 7.06
N THR A 93 -2.63 2.56 7.86
CA THR A 93 -2.30 2.10 9.20
C THR A 93 -1.97 0.62 9.18
N HIS A 94 -0.83 0.26 9.77
CA HIS A 94 -0.46 -1.12 10.04
C HIS A 94 -0.52 -1.36 11.55
N THR A 95 -1.39 -2.26 11.97
CA THR A 95 -1.66 -2.55 13.38
C THR A 95 -1.20 -3.95 13.78
N GLY A 96 -1.22 -4.26 15.07
CA GLY A 96 -0.96 -5.61 15.56
C GLY A 96 -1.96 -6.64 15.01
N VAL A 97 -3.20 -6.23 14.71
CA VAL A 97 -4.21 -7.11 14.10
C VAL A 97 -3.77 -7.51 12.69
N ASP A 98 -3.28 -6.55 11.90
CA ASP A 98 -2.82 -6.80 10.53
C ASP A 98 -1.58 -7.71 10.50
N LEU A 99 -0.63 -7.47 11.41
CA LEU A 99 0.54 -8.32 11.58
C LEU A 99 0.15 -9.75 11.97
N LEU A 100 -0.75 -9.91 12.94
CA LEU A 100 -1.22 -11.22 13.38
C LEU A 100 -1.99 -11.95 12.27
N ALA A 101 -2.81 -11.25 11.50
CA ALA A 101 -3.50 -11.82 10.35
C ALA A 101 -2.50 -12.34 9.29
N TRP A 102 -1.49 -11.54 8.97
CA TRP A 102 -0.40 -11.95 8.07
C TRP A 102 0.38 -13.16 8.61
N LEU A 103 0.71 -13.19 9.91
CA LEU A 103 1.38 -14.34 10.53
C LEU A 103 0.53 -15.61 10.47
N VAL A 104 -0.79 -15.50 10.67
CA VAL A 104 -1.70 -16.64 10.53
C VAL A 104 -1.68 -17.19 9.11
N ASP A 105 -1.64 -16.32 8.10
CA ASP A 105 -1.52 -16.74 6.71
C ASP A 105 -0.15 -17.37 6.39
N ASP A 106 0.95 -16.86 6.96
CA ASP A 106 2.30 -17.46 6.89
C ASP A 106 2.33 -18.89 7.47
N LEU A 107 1.66 -19.10 8.60
CA LEU A 107 1.60 -20.39 9.29
C LEU A 107 0.84 -21.48 8.51
N ARG A 108 0.10 -21.15 7.44
CA ARG A 108 -0.56 -22.13 6.56
C ARG A 108 0.42 -23.08 5.87
N ALA A 109 1.71 -22.72 5.82
CA ALA A 109 2.79 -23.58 5.33
C ALA A 109 3.13 -24.74 6.29
N ARG A 110 2.65 -24.72 7.54
CA ARG A 110 2.92 -25.76 8.54
C ARG A 110 1.82 -26.80 8.55
N ASP A 111 2.16 -28.06 8.25
CA ASP A 111 1.21 -29.18 8.28
C ASP A 111 0.45 -29.30 9.60
N PHE A 112 1.12 -29.03 10.71
CA PHE A 112 0.52 -29.04 12.05
C PHE A 112 -0.65 -28.04 12.18
N VAL A 113 -0.55 -26.85 11.60
CA VAL A 113 -1.59 -25.80 11.64
C VAL A 113 -2.73 -26.11 10.66
N ARG A 114 -2.45 -26.89 9.61
CA ARG A 114 -3.44 -27.33 8.63
C ARG A 114 -4.31 -28.50 9.12
N ALA A 115 -3.82 -29.24 10.11
CA ALA A 115 -4.52 -30.38 10.68
C ALA A 115 -5.80 -29.95 11.42
N ASP A 116 -6.77 -30.86 11.49
CA ASP A 116 -7.99 -30.65 12.26
C ASP A 116 -7.67 -30.36 13.74
N ILE A 117 -8.40 -29.42 14.33
CA ILE A 117 -8.33 -29.15 15.77
C ILE A 117 -8.73 -30.43 16.53
N PRO A 118 -7.99 -30.85 17.59
CA PRO A 118 -8.22 -32.10 18.30
C PRO A 118 -9.46 -32.05 19.23
N ARG A 119 -10.63 -31.73 18.68
CA ARG A 119 -11.89 -31.48 19.40
C ARG A 119 -12.39 -32.65 20.26
N LEU A 120 -12.05 -33.89 19.86
CA LEU A 120 -12.47 -35.13 20.54
C LEU A 120 -11.34 -35.75 21.37
N ALA A 121 -10.16 -35.14 21.37
CA ALA A 121 -9.04 -35.65 22.15
C ALA A 121 -9.21 -35.32 23.64
N ASP A 122 -8.43 -36.00 24.48
CA ASP A 122 -8.37 -35.68 25.91
C ASP A 122 -7.75 -34.29 26.17
N GLN A 123 -7.82 -33.86 27.43
CA GLN A 123 -7.40 -32.54 27.83
C GLN A 123 -5.89 -32.32 27.69
N ASP A 124 -5.09 -33.38 27.83
CA ASP A 124 -3.62 -33.31 27.70
C ASP A 124 -3.24 -33.08 26.24
N ALA A 125 -3.86 -33.80 25.31
CA ALA A 125 -3.66 -33.63 23.88
C ALA A 125 -4.14 -32.24 23.40
N GLN A 126 -5.29 -31.76 23.87
CA GLN A 126 -5.76 -30.41 23.55
C GLN A 126 -4.81 -29.33 24.09
N THR A 127 -4.24 -29.54 25.28
CA THR A 127 -3.25 -28.63 25.88
C THR A 127 -1.96 -28.63 25.10
N ALA A 128 -1.44 -29.81 24.74
CA ALA A 128 -0.25 -29.94 23.91
C ALA A 128 -0.43 -29.23 22.55
N TRP A 129 -1.59 -29.39 21.91
CA TRP A 129 -1.89 -28.71 20.66
C TRP A 129 -1.91 -27.19 20.81
N ARG A 130 -2.59 -26.65 21.82
CA ARG A 130 -2.63 -25.21 22.12
C ARG A 130 -1.23 -24.64 22.38
N CYS A 131 -0.41 -25.37 23.14
CA CYS A 131 0.96 -24.98 23.43
C CYS A 131 1.81 -24.93 22.16
N GLU A 132 1.68 -25.92 21.26
CA GLU A 132 2.44 -25.95 20.02
C GLU A 132 2.03 -24.82 19.08
N VAL A 133 0.73 -24.52 18.93
CA VAL A 133 0.28 -23.34 18.15
C VAL A 133 0.85 -22.05 18.75
N GLY A 134 0.79 -21.91 20.07
CA GLY A 134 1.36 -20.75 20.77
C GLY A 134 2.87 -20.61 20.55
N LYS A 135 3.60 -21.73 20.56
CA LYS A 135 5.04 -21.78 20.30
C LYS A 135 5.35 -21.34 18.86
N LEU A 136 4.65 -21.85 17.86
CA LEU A 136 4.85 -21.46 16.45
C LEU A 136 4.66 -19.96 16.25
N LEU A 137 3.62 -19.37 16.84
CA LEU A 137 3.40 -17.92 16.77
C LEU A 137 4.49 -17.14 17.51
N THR A 138 4.87 -17.60 18.70
CA THR A 138 5.91 -16.97 19.52
C THR A 138 7.28 -17.00 18.83
N GLU A 139 7.62 -18.11 18.16
CA GLU A 139 8.85 -18.23 17.37
C GLU A 139 8.91 -17.19 16.25
N ARG A 140 7.79 -16.94 15.54
CA ARG A 140 7.74 -15.89 14.52
C ARG A 140 7.80 -14.49 15.11
N LEU A 141 7.14 -14.23 16.25
CA LEU A 141 7.18 -12.93 16.91
C LEU A 141 8.54 -12.62 17.54
N ASN A 142 9.32 -13.64 17.92
CA ASN A 142 10.67 -13.49 18.45
C ASN A 142 11.72 -13.25 17.36
N ASP A 143 11.36 -13.41 16.08
CA ASP A 143 12.23 -13.03 14.97
C ASP A 143 12.36 -11.50 14.94
N PRO A 144 13.56 -10.92 15.18
CA PRO A 144 13.73 -9.47 15.21
C PRO A 144 13.41 -8.80 13.88
N ALA A 145 13.42 -9.55 12.76
CA ALA A 145 13.10 -9.05 11.44
C ALA A 145 11.60 -9.18 11.08
N VAL A 146 10.73 -9.64 11.99
CA VAL A 146 9.32 -9.94 11.67
C VAL A 146 8.56 -8.72 11.18
N ILE A 147 8.80 -7.55 11.78
CA ILE A 147 8.15 -6.29 11.38
C ILE A 147 8.61 -5.88 9.98
N ASP A 148 9.92 -5.89 9.72
CA ASP A 148 10.48 -5.53 8.42
C ASP A 148 10.02 -6.50 7.33
N THR A 149 9.93 -7.79 7.66
CA THR A 149 9.42 -8.83 6.75
C THR A 149 7.95 -8.60 6.42
N TYR A 150 7.14 -8.28 7.41
CA TYR A 150 5.72 -7.95 7.23
C TYR A 150 5.53 -6.68 6.38
N LEU A 151 6.29 -5.62 6.64
CA LEU A 151 6.22 -4.38 5.86
C LEU A 151 6.67 -4.62 4.41
N ALA A 152 7.74 -5.38 4.19
CA ALA A 152 8.18 -5.78 2.86
C ALA A 152 7.10 -6.60 2.12
N ALA A 153 6.39 -7.51 2.82
CA ALA A 153 5.30 -8.26 2.24
C ALA A 153 4.10 -7.35 1.87
N CYS A 154 3.76 -6.36 2.71
CA CYS A 154 2.74 -5.36 2.39
C CYS A 154 3.08 -4.54 1.15
N ASP A 155 4.35 -4.14 1.05
CA ASP A 155 4.90 -3.38 -0.06
C ASP A 155 4.86 -4.19 -1.36
N ALA A 156 5.35 -5.43 -1.33
CA ALA A 156 5.28 -6.38 -2.43
C ALA A 156 3.85 -6.67 -2.91
N ALA A 157 2.89 -6.75 -1.99
CA ALA A 157 1.48 -6.98 -2.28
C ALA A 157 0.73 -5.74 -2.78
N ARG A 158 1.32 -4.54 -2.69
CA ARG A 158 0.67 -3.29 -3.11
C ARG A 158 0.36 -3.37 -4.61
N GLY A 159 -0.94 -3.25 -4.94
CA GLY A 159 -1.41 -3.26 -6.31
C GLY A 159 -0.79 -2.16 -7.18
N PRO A 160 -0.75 -2.35 -8.50
CA PRO A 160 -0.21 -1.36 -9.43
C PRO A 160 -1.12 -0.14 -9.49
N ARG A 161 -0.52 1.01 -9.80
CA ARG A 161 -1.25 2.21 -10.20
C ARG A 161 -1.95 1.96 -11.54
N ALA A 162 -3.07 2.64 -11.76
CA ALA A 162 -3.72 2.63 -13.06
C ALA A 162 -2.77 3.24 -14.12
N GLY A 163 -2.56 2.51 -15.20
CA GLY A 163 -1.75 2.93 -16.35
C GLY A 163 -2.19 2.17 -17.60
N PHE A 164 -2.06 2.79 -18.76
CA PHE A 164 -2.40 2.18 -20.04
C PHE A 164 -1.18 2.15 -20.94
N SER A 165 -0.84 0.97 -21.45
CA SER A 165 0.29 0.81 -22.38
C SER A 165 -0.19 0.68 -23.83
N LEU A 166 -1.30 1.31 -24.21
CA LEU A 166 -1.81 1.21 -25.58
C LEU A 166 -0.90 1.98 -26.56
N PRO A 167 -0.65 1.46 -27.79
CA PRO A 167 -1.13 0.18 -28.32
C PRO A 167 -0.24 -1.02 -27.94
N HIS A 168 0.86 -0.82 -27.24
CA HIS A 168 1.83 -1.88 -26.90
C HIS A 168 1.22 -3.04 -26.10
N ALA A 169 0.26 -2.77 -25.21
CA ALA A 169 -0.44 -3.79 -24.42
C ALA A 169 -1.21 -4.83 -25.26
N VAL A 170 -1.57 -4.50 -26.50
CA VAL A 170 -2.32 -5.40 -27.40
C VAL A 170 -1.44 -5.98 -28.50
N ARG A 171 -0.14 -5.68 -28.50
CA ARG A 171 0.81 -6.26 -29.45
C ARG A 171 1.32 -7.61 -28.94
N GLU A 172 1.78 -8.44 -29.87
CA GLU A 172 2.44 -9.71 -29.54
C GLU A 172 3.81 -9.49 -28.89
N ARG A 173 4.48 -8.38 -29.21
CA ARG A 173 5.77 -8.00 -28.64
C ARG A 173 5.91 -6.49 -28.58
N LEU A 174 6.68 -6.02 -27.60
CA LEU A 174 7.21 -4.66 -27.58
C LEU A 174 8.06 -4.38 -28.84
N PRO A 175 8.01 -3.15 -29.39
CA PRO A 175 8.92 -2.78 -30.46
C PRO A 175 10.34 -2.65 -29.92
N ASP A 176 11.33 -2.99 -30.75
CA ASP A 176 12.76 -2.80 -30.46
C ASP A 176 13.15 -1.30 -30.62
N ASP A 177 12.42 -0.43 -29.93
CA ASP A 177 12.66 1.02 -29.90
C ASP A 177 13.40 1.39 -28.60
N PRO A 178 14.71 1.71 -28.65
CA PRO A 178 15.47 2.07 -27.47
C PRO A 178 14.93 3.32 -26.74
N GLY A 179 14.17 4.17 -27.44
CA GLY A 179 13.52 5.35 -26.88
C GLY A 179 12.21 5.07 -26.17
N LEU A 180 11.69 3.84 -26.21
CA LEU A 180 10.40 3.48 -25.63
C LEU A 180 10.39 3.74 -24.12
N PRO A 181 9.55 4.66 -23.61
CA PRO A 181 9.47 4.92 -22.17
C PRO A 181 8.94 3.70 -21.43
N VAL A 182 9.56 3.38 -20.30
CA VAL A 182 9.19 2.27 -19.43
C VAL A 182 9.03 2.81 -18.01
N ARG A 183 7.96 2.39 -17.33
CA ARG A 183 7.70 2.82 -15.96
C ARG A 183 7.15 1.68 -15.13
N LEU A 184 7.66 1.54 -13.91
CA LEU A 184 7.08 0.65 -12.91
C LEU A 184 5.74 1.23 -12.41
N MET A 185 4.68 0.41 -12.42
CA MET A 185 3.36 0.81 -11.96
C MET A 185 3.16 0.61 -10.47
N THR A 186 4.01 -0.19 -9.82
CA THR A 186 3.98 -0.37 -8.37
C THR A 186 4.88 0.67 -7.70
N THR A 187 4.45 1.20 -6.56
CA THR A 187 5.20 2.24 -5.85
C THR A 187 6.23 1.71 -4.86
N ARG A 188 6.12 0.42 -4.55
CA ARG A 188 6.80 -0.23 -3.43
C ARG A 188 7.20 -1.65 -3.80
N ALA A 189 7.69 -1.84 -5.02
CA ALA A 189 8.30 -3.11 -5.39
C ALA A 189 9.49 -3.43 -4.47
N VAL A 190 9.63 -4.71 -4.12
CA VAL A 190 10.74 -5.19 -3.31
C VAL A 190 11.69 -5.95 -4.22
N LEU A 191 12.96 -5.53 -4.22
CA LEU A 191 14.03 -6.21 -4.93
C LEU A 191 14.94 -6.91 -3.91
N ARG A 192 15.24 -8.19 -4.14
CA ARG A 192 16.17 -8.98 -3.34
C ARG A 192 17.22 -9.60 -4.24
N CYS A 193 18.48 -9.24 -4.02
CA CYS A 193 19.60 -9.74 -4.80
C CYS A 193 20.36 -10.81 -4.00
N THR A 194 20.73 -11.89 -4.67
CA THR A 194 21.63 -12.94 -4.18
C THR A 194 22.74 -13.16 -5.19
N GLU A 195 23.77 -13.96 -4.87
CA GLU A 195 24.88 -14.24 -5.80
C GLU A 195 24.45 -14.98 -7.08
N GLN A 196 23.28 -15.63 -7.09
CA GLN A 196 22.83 -16.47 -8.21
C GLN A 196 21.59 -15.95 -8.92
N ALA A 197 20.81 -15.09 -8.26
CA ALA A 197 19.52 -14.66 -8.76
C ALA A 197 19.10 -13.32 -8.15
N VAL A 198 18.25 -12.62 -8.89
CA VAL A 198 17.50 -11.45 -8.42
C VAL A 198 16.02 -11.77 -8.36
N THR A 199 15.37 -11.38 -7.27
CA THR A 199 13.93 -11.56 -7.06
C THR A 199 13.23 -10.21 -7.00
N LEU A 200 12.29 -10.00 -7.91
CA LEU A 200 11.36 -8.87 -7.90
C LEU A 200 10.02 -9.32 -7.34
N GLU A 201 9.56 -8.67 -6.28
CA GLU A 201 8.20 -8.83 -5.76
C GLU A 201 7.42 -7.53 -5.94
N ALA A 202 6.33 -7.61 -6.71
CA ALA A 202 5.53 -6.45 -7.07
C ALA A 202 4.10 -6.90 -7.42
N ALA A 203 3.09 -6.11 -7.00
CA ALA A 203 1.68 -6.40 -7.27
C ALA A 203 1.24 -7.82 -6.83
N GLY A 204 1.79 -8.33 -5.73
CA GLY A 204 1.51 -9.66 -5.22
C GLY A 204 2.12 -10.81 -6.03
N GLN A 205 3.01 -10.50 -6.99
CA GLN A 205 3.69 -11.47 -7.84
C GLN A 205 5.18 -11.52 -7.50
N ARG A 206 5.78 -12.69 -7.68
CA ARG A 206 7.22 -12.93 -7.48
C ARG A 206 7.85 -13.39 -8.79
N TRP A 207 8.92 -12.72 -9.18
CA TRP A 207 9.72 -13.01 -10.37
C TRP A 207 11.15 -13.31 -9.94
N THR A 208 11.64 -14.50 -10.23
CA THR A 208 13.04 -14.89 -9.99
C THR A 208 13.76 -14.94 -11.32
N LEU A 209 14.79 -14.11 -11.46
CA LEU A 209 15.56 -13.90 -12.69
C LEU A 209 17.05 -14.15 -12.41
N ALA A 210 17.83 -14.35 -13.46
CA ALA A 210 19.29 -14.40 -13.35
C ALA A 210 19.82 -13.08 -12.77
N ASP A 211 20.90 -13.17 -12.00
CA ASP A 211 21.61 -12.02 -11.41
C ASP A 211 21.99 -10.95 -12.45
N GLN A 212 22.25 -11.34 -13.70
CA GLN A 212 22.48 -10.41 -14.83
C GLN A 212 21.35 -9.39 -15.03
N ALA A 213 20.11 -9.71 -14.65
CA ALA A 213 18.97 -8.79 -14.76
C ALA A 213 18.93 -7.74 -13.63
N ALA A 214 19.74 -7.87 -12.58
CA ALA A 214 19.67 -7.02 -11.39
C ALA A 214 19.82 -5.52 -11.71
N PRO A 215 20.80 -5.06 -12.52
CA PRO A 215 20.93 -3.63 -12.81
C PRO A 215 19.71 -3.03 -13.54
N LEU A 216 19.07 -3.81 -14.42
CA LEU A 216 17.84 -3.41 -15.10
C LEU A 216 16.70 -3.25 -14.11
N LEU A 217 16.53 -4.19 -13.19
CA LEU A 217 15.47 -4.12 -12.18
C LEU A 217 15.72 -3.02 -11.14
N GLU A 218 16.98 -2.79 -10.75
CA GLU A 218 17.38 -1.69 -9.87
C GLU A 218 17.03 -0.33 -10.50
N ALA A 219 17.36 -0.15 -11.78
CA ALA A 219 16.99 1.05 -12.53
C ALA A 219 15.45 1.22 -12.59
N LEU A 220 14.71 0.14 -12.84
CA LEU A 220 13.25 0.17 -12.91
C LEU A 220 12.59 0.49 -11.55
N VAL A 221 13.09 -0.09 -10.46
CA VAL A 221 12.56 0.09 -9.09
C VAL A 221 12.94 1.45 -8.51
N SER A 222 14.02 2.09 -8.99
CA SER A 222 14.42 3.44 -8.57
C SER A 222 13.33 4.50 -8.81
N GLY A 223 12.38 4.24 -9.71
CA GLY A 223 11.27 5.13 -10.04
C GLY A 223 11.66 6.32 -10.92
N GLY A 224 12.91 6.41 -11.36
CA GLY A 224 13.36 7.42 -12.32
C GLY A 224 12.76 7.21 -13.73
N PRO A 225 12.75 8.24 -14.59
CA PRO A 225 12.44 8.07 -16.00
C PRO A 225 13.41 7.06 -16.63
N THR A 226 12.89 5.98 -17.21
CA THR A 226 13.70 4.95 -17.88
C THR A 226 13.14 4.65 -19.27
N THR A 227 14.01 4.15 -20.14
CA THR A 227 13.64 3.70 -21.49
C THR A 227 14.11 2.27 -21.70
N LEU A 228 13.54 1.59 -22.69
CA LEU A 228 13.98 0.24 -23.09
C LEU A 228 15.50 0.18 -23.33
N GLY A 229 16.05 1.17 -24.03
CA GLY A 229 17.49 1.26 -24.30
C GLY A 229 18.32 1.44 -23.04
N GLY A 230 17.95 2.37 -22.16
CA GLY A 230 18.68 2.59 -20.90
C GLY A 230 18.65 1.38 -19.97
N LEU A 231 17.53 0.64 -19.96
CA LEU A 231 17.39 -0.62 -19.21
C LEU A 231 18.26 -1.74 -19.80
N ALA A 232 18.33 -1.86 -21.12
CA ALA A 232 19.20 -2.82 -21.80
C ALA A 232 20.68 -2.53 -21.53
N GLU A 233 21.08 -1.25 -21.59
CA GLU A 233 22.44 -0.79 -21.27
C GLU A 233 22.81 -1.10 -19.82
N ALA A 234 21.92 -0.83 -18.86
CA ALA A 234 22.17 -1.07 -17.44
C ALA A 234 22.53 -2.53 -17.15
N ALA A 235 21.81 -3.49 -17.73
CA ALA A 235 22.07 -4.92 -17.55
C ALA A 235 23.10 -5.50 -18.55
N ASN A 236 23.67 -4.68 -19.44
CA ASN A 236 24.57 -5.12 -20.51
C ASN A 236 23.97 -6.29 -21.33
N VAL A 237 22.71 -6.13 -21.74
CA VAL A 237 21.97 -7.08 -22.59
C VAL A 237 21.54 -6.42 -23.90
N THR A 238 21.13 -7.23 -24.87
CA THR A 238 20.55 -6.70 -26.11
C THR A 238 19.17 -6.08 -25.88
N ILE A 239 18.77 -5.14 -26.74
CA ILE A 239 17.43 -4.53 -26.71
C ILE A 239 16.35 -5.61 -26.83
N ASP A 240 16.57 -6.61 -27.67
CA ASP A 240 15.67 -7.74 -27.91
C ASP A 240 15.42 -8.56 -26.61
N GLN A 241 16.49 -8.85 -25.87
CA GLN A 241 16.43 -9.54 -24.57
C GLN A 241 15.73 -8.69 -23.50
N ALA A 242 16.02 -7.39 -23.45
CA ALA A 242 15.34 -6.48 -22.54
C ALA A 242 13.84 -6.38 -22.87
N ALA A 243 13.48 -6.30 -24.14
CA ALA A 243 12.11 -6.24 -24.61
C ALA A 243 11.33 -7.52 -24.26
N GLU A 244 11.96 -8.70 -24.36
CA GLU A 244 11.34 -9.97 -23.97
C GLU A 244 10.99 -10.00 -22.48
N LEU A 245 11.92 -9.58 -21.61
CA LEU A 245 11.67 -9.49 -20.17
C LEU A 245 10.56 -8.47 -19.86
N LEU A 246 10.65 -7.27 -20.44
CA LEU A 246 9.68 -6.22 -20.20
C LEU A 246 8.29 -6.57 -20.74
N ASP A 247 8.18 -7.34 -21.83
CA ASP A 247 6.88 -7.83 -22.32
C ASP A 247 6.20 -8.75 -21.29
N GLN A 248 6.96 -9.62 -20.62
CA GLN A 248 6.43 -10.45 -19.53
C GLN A 248 5.96 -9.62 -18.33
N LEU A 249 6.74 -8.60 -17.94
CA LEU A 249 6.37 -7.66 -16.86
C LEU A 249 5.17 -6.77 -17.24
N LEU A 250 5.01 -6.45 -18.53
CA LEU A 250 3.88 -5.69 -19.04
C LEU A 250 2.60 -6.54 -18.99
N ARG A 251 2.66 -7.80 -19.45
CA ARG A 251 1.53 -8.73 -19.42
C ARG A 251 1.03 -9.03 -18.02
N SER A 252 1.92 -8.97 -17.03
CA SER A 252 1.57 -9.12 -15.62
C SER A 252 1.08 -7.82 -14.96
N GLY A 253 1.05 -6.71 -15.69
CA GLY A 253 0.56 -5.42 -15.22
C GLY A 253 1.49 -4.70 -14.25
N ILE A 254 2.76 -5.12 -14.18
CA ILE A 254 3.75 -4.55 -13.25
C ILE A 254 4.37 -3.27 -13.81
N ILE A 255 4.51 -3.18 -15.13
CA ILE A 255 5.02 -2.00 -15.82
C ILE A 255 3.99 -1.41 -16.78
N ALA A 256 4.21 -0.15 -17.14
CA ALA A 256 3.59 0.48 -18.30
C ALA A 256 4.66 0.97 -19.27
N VAL A 257 4.30 1.01 -20.56
CA VAL A 257 5.17 1.51 -21.64
C VAL A 257 4.46 2.55 -22.48
N GLY A 258 5.21 3.52 -23.01
CA GLY A 258 4.68 4.56 -23.90
C GLY A 258 3.87 5.68 -23.22
N GLN A 259 3.74 5.65 -21.89
CA GLN A 259 3.22 6.78 -21.10
C GLN A 259 4.41 7.66 -20.70
N ALA A 260 4.49 8.87 -21.26
CA ALA A 260 5.45 9.90 -20.85
C ALA A 260 4.99 10.59 -19.56
#